data_AF-A0A7Y2AFJ9-F1
#
_entry.id   AF-A0A7Y2AFJ9-F1
#
_cell.length_a   1.000
_cell.length_b   1.000
_cell.length_c   1.000
_cell.angle_alpha   90.00
_cell.angle_beta   90.00
_cell.angle_gamma   90.00
#
_symmetry.space_group_name_H-M   'P 1'
#
loop_
_entity.id
_entity.type
_entity.pdbx_description
1 polymer ?
#
loop_
_entity_poly.entity_id
_entity_poly.type
_entity_poly.pdbx_seq_one_letter_code
_entity_poly.pdbx_strand_id
1 'polypeptide(L)'
;MPKILIVSILTYVALGAMLFGVAGRLDLPWFWATLVVFTASHLAMVWVVFRQDPGLVRERFTPGPGVPLWDKIVLRLTGVLMFANLAIAPMDVGRWHWSDSVTPMLQGIG
;
A
#
# COMPACT_ATOMS: atom_id res chain seq x y z
N MET A 1 7.50 -5.12 19.98
CA MET A 1 6.86 -6.02 18.99
C MET A 1 5.34 -5.83 18.85
N PRO A 2 4.49 -5.97 19.89
CA PRO A 2 3.03 -6.02 19.65
C PRO A 2 2.47 -4.72 19.08
N LYS A 3 2.97 -3.56 19.54
CA LYS A 3 2.53 -2.26 19.05
C LYS A 3 2.72 -2.07 17.53
N ILE A 4 3.87 -2.45 16.97
CA ILE A 4 4.11 -2.24 15.52
C ILE A 4 3.24 -3.17 14.68
N LEU A 5 3.04 -4.41 15.11
CA LEU A 5 2.14 -5.34 14.43
C LEU A 5 0.68 -4.86 14.47
N ILE A 6 0.22 -4.38 15.62
CA ILE A 6 -1.13 -3.81 15.76
C ILE A 6 -1.28 -2.59 14.84
N VAL A 7 -0.31 -1.68 14.84
CA VAL A 7 -0.34 -0.50 13.96
C VAL A 7 -0.36 -0.92 12.49
N SER A 8 0.50 -1.85 12.07
CA SER A 8 0.49 -2.37 10.69
C SER A 8 -0.85 -2.97 10.31
N ILE A 9 -1.44 -3.81 11.17
CA ILE A 9 -2.77 -4.40 10.93
C ILE A 9 -3.84 -3.31 10.80
N LEU A 10 -3.88 -2.35 11.72
CA LEU A 10 -4.83 -1.24 11.66
C LEU A 10 -4.65 -0.39 10.39
N THR A 11 -3.41 -0.18 9.94
CA THR A 11 -3.13 0.50 8.67
C THR A 11 -3.72 -0.26 7.50
N TYR A 12 -3.53 -1.59 7.40
CA TYR A 12 -4.11 -2.36 6.31
C TYR A 12 -5.63 -2.47 6.38
N VAL A 13 -6.23 -2.50 7.58
CA VAL A 13 -7.68 -2.41 7.75
C VAL A 13 -8.21 -1.06 7.26
N ALA A 14 -7.56 0.05 7.62
CA ALA A 14 -7.93 1.37 7.15
C ALA A 14 -7.77 1.52 5.63
N LEU A 15 -6.69 0.98 5.05
CA LEU A 15 -6.47 0.94 3.61
C LEU A 15 -7.55 0.11 2.91
N GLY A 16 -7.90 -1.06 3.44
CA GLY A 16 -8.98 -1.88 2.91
C GLY A 16 -10.33 -1.15 2.96
N ALA A 17 -10.67 -0.53 4.09
CA ALA A 17 -11.89 0.26 4.25
C ALA A 17 -11.94 1.43 3.26
N MET A 18 -10.83 2.14 3.05
CA MET A 18 -10.72 3.19 2.03
C MET A 18 -10.92 2.61 0.62
N LEU A 19 -10.17 1.57 0.26
CA LEU A 19 -10.18 0.96 -1.07
C LEU A 19 -11.59 0.50 -1.47
N PHE A 20 -12.23 -0.27 -0.59
CA PHE A 20 -13.59 -0.77 -0.81
C PHE A 20 -14.65 0.31 -0.67
N GLY A 21 -14.46 1.29 0.21
CA GLY A 21 -15.36 2.44 0.34
C GLY A 21 -15.40 3.30 -0.93
N VAL A 22 -14.24 3.54 -1.53
CA VAL A 22 -14.12 4.27 -2.81
C VAL A 22 -14.72 3.46 -3.96
N ALA A 23 -14.42 2.15 -4.04
CA ALA A 23 -14.99 1.26 -5.04
C ALA A 23 -16.52 1.11 -4.91
N GLY A 24 -17.05 1.17 -3.68
CA GLY A 24 -18.48 1.03 -3.39
C GLY A 24 -19.00 -0.41 -3.42
N ARG A 25 -18.12 -1.41 -3.47
CA ARG A 25 -18.47 -2.84 -3.51
C ARG A 25 -17.36 -3.69 -2.90
N LEU A 26 -17.71 -4.87 -2.38
CA LEU A 26 -16.80 -5.78 -1.65
C LEU A 26 -16.47 -7.07 -2.41
N ASP A 27 -17.19 -7.36 -3.48
CA ASP A 27 -17.07 -8.54 -4.33
C ASP A 27 -15.98 -8.35 -5.40
N LEU A 28 -14.82 -7.85 -4.98
CA LEU A 28 -13.63 -7.65 -5.81
C LEU A 28 -12.52 -8.59 -5.33
N PRO A 29 -12.43 -9.83 -5.84
CA PRO A 29 -11.46 -10.84 -5.37
C PRO A 29 -10.01 -10.36 -5.47
N TRP A 30 -9.67 -9.59 -6.52
CA TRP A 30 -8.33 -9.05 -6.71
C TRP A 30 -7.94 -8.03 -5.63
N PHE A 31 -8.89 -7.28 -5.09
CA PHE A 31 -8.60 -6.33 -4.00
C PHE A 31 -8.28 -7.08 -2.71
N TRP A 32 -9.03 -8.14 -2.42
CA TRP A 32 -8.72 -9.04 -1.32
C TRP A 32 -7.37 -9.72 -1.48
N ALA A 33 -7.06 -10.23 -2.68
CA ALA A 33 -5.77 -10.85 -2.98
C ALA A 33 -4.62 -9.86 -2.75
N THR A 34 -4.73 -8.63 -3.27
CA THR A 34 -3.75 -7.56 -3.05
C THR A 34 -3.59 -7.25 -1.57
N LEU A 35 -4.69 -7.04 -0.83
CA LEU A 35 -4.61 -6.76 0.61
C LEU A 35 -3.94 -7.89 1.39
N VAL A 36 -4.28 -9.15 1.09
CA VAL A 36 -3.68 -10.32 1.75
C VAL A 36 -2.18 -10.40 1.45
N VAL A 37 -1.78 -10.31 0.17
CA VAL A 37 -0.38 -10.41 -0.24
C VAL A 37 0.45 -9.29 0.38
N PHE A 38 -0.01 -8.03 0.30
CA PHE A 38 0.71 -6.90 0.89
C PHE A 38 0.79 -6.99 2.41
N THR A 39 -0.31 -7.33 3.07
CA THR A 39 -0.34 -7.46 4.54
C THR A 39 0.58 -8.58 5.01
N ALA A 40 0.49 -9.76 4.39
CA ALA A 40 1.34 -10.90 4.73
C ALA A 40 2.82 -10.59 4.49
N SER A 41 3.16 -10.01 3.35
CA SER A 41 4.54 -9.65 3.00
C SER A 41 5.11 -8.61 3.97
N HIS A 42 4.33 -7.59 4.31
CA HIS A 42 4.74 -6.57 5.29
C HIS A 42 4.96 -7.19 6.67
N LEU A 43 4.00 -7.98 7.17
CA LEU A 43 4.12 -8.60 8.49
C LEU A 43 5.30 -9.57 8.55
N ALA A 44 5.54 -10.35 7.50
CA ALA A 44 6.71 -11.21 7.36
C ALA A 44 8.00 -10.38 7.41
N MET A 45 8.07 -9.28 6.64
CA MET A 45 9.22 -8.38 6.66
C MET A 45 9.47 -7.79 8.05
N VAL A 46 8.45 -7.23 8.70
CA VAL A 46 8.56 -6.67 10.05
C VAL A 46 9.05 -7.72 11.03
N TRP A 47 8.54 -8.95 10.93
CA TRP A 47 8.95 -10.06 11.78
C TRP A 47 10.42 -10.45 11.56
N VAL A 48 10.86 -10.60 10.30
CA VAL A 48 12.26 -10.93 9.97
C VAL A 48 13.19 -9.84 10.45
N VAL A 49 12.93 -8.58 10.10
CA VAL A 49 13.80 -7.45 10.44
C VAL A 49 13.86 -7.27 11.95
N PHE A 50 12.73 -7.33 12.66
CA PHE A 50 12.74 -7.21 14.11
C PHE A 50 13.56 -8.31 14.78
N ARG A 51 13.54 -9.54 14.24
CA ARG A 51 14.34 -10.65 14.77
C ARG A 51 15.83 -10.52 14.53
N GLN A 52 16.22 -9.91 13.41
CA GLN A 52 17.63 -9.70 13.08
C GLN A 52 18.21 -8.48 13.79
N ASP A 53 17.54 -7.34 13.67
CA ASP A 53 17.95 -6.08 14.29
C ASP A 53 16.73 -5.18 14.57
N PRO A 54 16.25 -5.13 15.83
CA PRO A 54 15.13 -4.26 16.20
C PRO A 54 15.48 -2.77 16.14
N GLY A 55 16.77 -2.40 16.14
CA GLY A 55 17.26 -1.03 15.95
C GLY A 55 16.98 -0.54 14.53
N LEU A 56 17.16 -1.39 13.53
CA LEU A 56 16.88 -1.10 12.12
C LEU A 56 15.42 -0.69 11.86
N VAL A 57 14.48 -1.32 12.58
CA VAL A 57 13.05 -0.96 12.49
C VAL A 57 12.83 0.49 12.95
N ARG A 58 13.59 0.94 13.96
CA ARG A 58 13.52 2.31 14.49
C ARG A 58 14.18 3.33 13.58
N GLU A 59 15.34 2.97 13.03
CA GLU A 59 16.09 3.83 12.09
C GLU A 59 15.31 4.10 10.81
N ARG A 60 14.58 3.10 10.29
CA ARG A 60 13.72 3.25 9.09
C ARG A 60 12.66 4.35 9.20
N PHE A 61 12.27 4.78 10.40
CA PHE A 61 11.29 5.86 10.59
C PHE A 61 11.93 7.24 10.75
N THR A 62 13.26 7.34 10.69
CA THR A 62 13.99 8.60 10.92
C THR A 62 14.78 8.96 9.66
N PRO A 63 14.47 10.07 8.97
CA PRO A 63 15.29 10.54 7.86
C PRO A 63 16.71 10.82 8.36
N GLY A 64 17.72 10.26 7.69
CA GLY A 64 19.12 10.50 8.05
C GLY A 64 19.51 11.99 7.95
N PRO A 65 20.48 12.46 8.74
CA PRO A 65 21.00 13.81 8.58
C PRO A 65 21.62 13.99 7.18
N GLY A 66 21.36 15.13 6.55
CA GLY A 66 21.95 15.48 5.24
C GLY A 66 21.17 15.04 3.99
N VAL A 67 19.93 14.54 4.13
CA VAL A 67 19.11 14.17 2.95
C VAL A 67 18.93 15.36 2.00
N PRO A 68 19.28 15.21 0.70
CA PRO A 68 19.14 16.27 -0.30
C PRO A 68 17.70 16.78 -0.44
N LEU A 69 17.54 18.05 -0.82
CA LEU A 69 16.20 18.63 -0.99
C LEU A 69 15.38 17.94 -2.09
N TRP A 70 16.03 17.57 -3.20
CA TRP A 70 15.36 16.89 -4.31
C TRP A 70 14.76 15.55 -3.89
N ASP A 71 15.44 14.81 -3.00
CA ASP A 71 14.96 13.52 -2.49
C ASP A 71 13.69 13.69 -1.64
N LYS A 72 13.64 14.74 -0.81
CA LYS A 72 12.43 15.12 -0.06
C LYS A 72 11.27 15.49 -0.98
N ILE A 73 11.56 16.17 -2.09
CA ILE A 73 10.54 16.55 -3.09
C ILE A 73 10.00 15.29 -3.77
N VAL A 74 10.88 14.41 -4.24
CA VAL A 74 10.49 13.13 -4.86
C VAL A 74 9.62 12.33 -3.90
N LEU A 75 10.05 12.16 -2.64
CA LEU A 75 9.29 11.40 -1.65
C LEU A 75 7.87 11.95 -1.44
N ARG A 76 7.73 13.29 -1.38
CA ARG A 76 6.42 13.94 -1.25
C ARG A 76 5.55 13.75 -2.48
N LEU A 77 6.13 13.92 -3.68
CA LEU A 77 5.41 13.71 -4.94
C LEU A 77 4.97 12.25 -5.08
N THR A 78 5.84 11.29 -4.80
CA THR A 78 5.51 9.86 -4.77
C THR A 78 4.39 9.58 -3.78
N GLY A 79 4.42 10.19 -2.59
CA GLY A 79 3.33 10.08 -1.62
C GLY A 79 1.99 10.56 -2.17
N VAL A 80 1.95 11.75 -2.78
CA VAL A 80 0.72 12.30 -3.40
C VAL A 80 0.22 11.39 -4.53
N LEU A 81 1.12 10.94 -5.41
CA LEU A 81 0.77 10.06 -6.52
C LEU A 81 0.27 8.69 -6.04
N MET A 82 0.85 8.15 -4.97
CA MET A 82 0.39 6.92 -4.32
C MET A 82 -1.05 7.08 -3.80
N PHE A 83 -1.37 8.15 -3.09
CA PHE A 83 -2.73 8.38 -2.61
C PHE A 83 -3.72 8.64 -3.75
N ALA A 84 -3.30 9.37 -4.79
CA ALA A 84 -4.12 9.54 -5.98
C ALA A 84 -4.42 8.19 -6.65
N ASN A 85 -3.41 7.32 -6.77
CA ASN A 85 -3.57 5.99 -7.35
C ASN A 85 -4.53 5.12 -6.51
N LEU A 86 -4.36 5.12 -5.19
CA LEU A 86 -5.24 4.40 -4.24
C LEU A 86 -6.69 4.91 -4.22
N ALA A 87 -6.97 6.10 -4.76
CA ALA A 87 -8.33 6.60 -4.93
C ALA A 87 -8.87 6.34 -6.35
N ILE A 88 -8.07 6.63 -7.38
CA ILE A 88 -8.50 6.54 -8.78
C ILE A 88 -8.71 5.09 -9.20
N ALA A 89 -7.78 4.18 -8.86
CA ALA A 89 -7.86 2.78 -9.27
C ALA A 89 -9.14 2.07 -8.75
N PRO A 90 -9.50 2.14 -7.46
CA PRO A 90 -10.77 1.55 -7.00
C PRO A 90 -12.01 2.26 -7.52
N MET A 91 -11.93 3.57 -7.79
CA MET A 91 -13.05 4.31 -8.38
C MET A 91 -13.30 3.88 -9.83
N ASP A 92 -12.22 3.61 -10.56
CA ASP A 92 -12.28 3.04 -11.90
C ASP A 92 -12.98 1.68 -11.89
N VAL A 93 -12.44 0.71 -11.15
CA VAL A 93 -12.98 -0.66 -11.09
C VAL A 93 -14.42 -0.72 -10.53
N GLY A 94 -14.75 0.13 -9.56
CA GLY A 94 -16.03 0.05 -8.87
C GLY A 94 -17.16 0.89 -9.48
N ARG A 95 -16.82 2.00 -10.16
CA ARG A 95 -17.81 3.02 -10.55
C ARG A 95 -17.67 3.45 -12.00
N TRP A 96 -16.46 3.80 -12.44
CA TRP A 96 -16.27 4.51 -13.70
C TRP A 96 -15.95 3.63 -14.90
N HIS A 97 -15.35 2.45 -14.68
CA HIS A 97 -15.13 1.42 -15.68
C HIS A 97 -14.37 1.93 -16.92
N TRP A 98 -13.44 2.89 -16.75
CA TRP A 98 -12.62 3.44 -17.83
C TRP A 98 -11.70 2.37 -18.45
N SER A 99 -11.24 1.40 -17.65
CA SER A 99 -10.31 0.36 -18.10
C SER A 99 -10.96 -0.96 -18.54
N ASP A 100 -12.29 -1.09 -18.53
CA ASP A 100 -12.99 -2.34 -18.88
C ASP A 100 -12.74 -2.81 -20.33
N SER A 101 -12.33 -1.90 -21.20
CA SER A 101 -11.96 -2.21 -22.59
C SER A 101 -10.60 -2.91 -22.74
N VAL A 102 -9.79 -2.96 -21.68
CA VAL A 102 -8.48 -3.62 -21.71
C VAL A 102 -8.66 -5.13 -21.65
N THR A 103 -8.15 -5.84 -22.65
CA THR A 103 -8.29 -7.31 -22.71
C THR A 103 -7.61 -7.99 -21.52
N PRO A 104 -8.15 -9.12 -21.02
CA PRO A 104 -7.55 -9.84 -19.89
C PRO A 104 -6.10 -10.25 -20.10
N MET A 105 -5.71 -10.51 -21.36
CA MET A 105 -4.32 -10.82 -21.71
C MET A 105 -3.39 -9.65 -21.40
N LEU A 106 -3.76 -8.42 -21.79
CA LEU A 106 -2.97 -7.22 -21.50
C LEU A 106 -2.91 -6.90 -20.01
N GLN A 107 -3.96 -7.22 -19.24
CA GLN A 107 -3.95 -7.06 -17.78
C GLN A 107 -2.96 -8.01 -17.09
N GLY A 108 -2.66 -9.17 -17.68
CA GLY A 108 -1.79 -10.19 -17.08
C GLY A 108 -0.28 -10.00 -17.32
N ILE A 109 0.13 -9.12 -18.23
CA ILE A 109 1.54 -8.84 -18.57
C ILE A 109 2.06 -7.49 -18.05
N GLY A 110 1.16 -6.64 -17.53
CA GLY A 110 1.54 -5.41 -16.81
C GLY A 110 1.94 -5.70 -15.37
#